data_AF-A0A0F9D3D4-F1
#
_entry.id   AF-A0A0F9D3D4-F1
#
_cell.length_a   1.000
_cell.length_b   1.000
_cell.length_c   1.000
_cell.angle_alpha   90.00
_cell.angle_beta   90.00
_cell.angle_gamma   90.00
#
_symmetry.space_group_name_H-M   'P 1'
#
loop_
_entity.id
_entity.type
_entity.pdbx_description
1 polymer ?
#
loop_
_entity_poly.entity_id
_entity_poly.type
_entity_poly.pdbx_seq_one_letter_code
_entity_poly.pdbx_strand_id
1 'polypeptide(L)'
;IATMLKIPYSNGRQLIDIHFGDHRPFKASLWHGRGAARTKGTIAQTLQRFMQQGDSQLYLMGHLHQALILPDWKEYRHPVRNTIELKKVIGAVGSSFMETWGTYGEVAGYSAGDVMMARTVLERNEKWEVTLR
;
A
#
# COMPACT_ATOMS: atom_id res chain seq x y z
N ILE A 1 -1.72 -11.00 -4.34
CA ILE A 1 -2.06 -10.39 -3.02
C ILE A 1 -3.54 -10.08 -2.88
N ALA A 2 -4.11 -9.18 -3.70
CA ALA A 2 -5.51 -8.75 -3.54
C ALA A 2 -6.51 -9.91 -3.58
N THR A 3 -6.32 -10.88 -4.49
CA THR A 3 -7.11 -12.11 -4.57
C THR A 3 -6.96 -12.99 -3.32
N MET A 4 -5.73 -13.19 -2.83
CA MET A 4 -5.45 -13.98 -1.64
C MET A 4 -6.01 -13.36 -0.37
N LEU A 5 -5.98 -12.03 -0.26
CA LEU A 5 -6.56 -11.26 0.85
C LEU A 5 -8.07 -11.03 0.69
N LYS A 6 -8.70 -11.59 -0.35
CA LYS A 6 -10.11 -11.38 -0.69
C LYS A 6 -10.50 -9.89 -0.75
N ILE A 7 -9.56 -9.03 -1.13
CA ILE A 7 -9.85 -7.62 -1.40
C ILE A 7 -10.77 -7.61 -2.62
N PRO A 8 -11.98 -7.04 -2.52
CA PRO A 8 -12.89 -7.03 -3.64
C PRO A 8 -12.23 -6.35 -4.85
N TYR A 9 -12.37 -6.92 -6.04
CA TYR A 9 -12.06 -6.27 -7.32
C TYR A 9 -13.08 -5.16 -7.61
N SER A 10 -13.28 -4.24 -6.68
CA SER A 10 -14.25 -3.14 -6.73
C SER A 10 -13.61 -1.85 -6.18
N ASN A 11 -14.38 -0.76 -6.11
CA ASN A 11 -13.97 0.46 -5.40
C ASN A 11 -13.82 0.25 -3.88
N GLY A 12 -14.21 -0.91 -3.36
CA GLY A 12 -14.09 -1.29 -1.96
C GLY A 12 -12.65 -1.30 -1.48
N ARG A 13 -12.50 -1.01 -0.19
CA ARG A 13 -11.22 -1.01 0.53
C ARG A 13 -11.35 -1.96 1.70
N GLN A 14 -10.25 -2.59 2.07
CA GLN A 14 -10.15 -3.26 3.35
C GLN A 14 -9.38 -2.35 4.31
N LEU A 15 -9.94 -2.15 5.48
CA LEU A 15 -9.32 -1.42 6.58
C LEU A 15 -8.98 -2.44 7.66
N ILE A 16 -7.73 -2.48 8.07
CA ILE A 16 -7.22 -3.47 9.02
C ILE A 16 -6.58 -2.72 10.19
N ASP A 17 -7.05 -3.05 11.39
CA ASP A 17 -6.45 -2.58 12.64
C ASP A 17 -5.65 -3.71 13.25
N ILE A 18 -4.32 -3.53 13.34
CA ILE A 18 -3.40 -4.52 13.89
C ILE A 18 -3.07 -4.14 15.33
N HIS A 19 -3.50 -4.98 16.27
CA HIS A 19 -3.18 -4.84 17.70
C HIS A 19 -1.93 -5.64 18.02
N PHE A 20 -0.79 -4.97 18.20
CA PHE A 20 0.50 -5.62 18.46
C PHE A 20 1.42 -4.70 19.27
N GLY A 21 2.05 -5.23 20.32
CA GLY A 21 2.95 -4.46 21.18
C GLY A 21 2.30 -3.19 21.72
N ASP A 22 3.05 -2.10 21.71
CA ASP A 22 2.61 -0.78 22.20
C ASP A 22 1.83 0.01 21.14
N HIS A 23 1.61 -0.54 19.94
CA HIS A 23 0.89 0.16 18.87
C HIS A 23 -0.58 0.38 19.25
N ARG A 24 -0.99 1.64 19.35
CA ARG A 24 -2.42 2.03 19.33
C ARG A 24 -2.92 1.86 17.91
N PRO A 25 -3.82 0.89 17.67
CA PRO A 25 -3.71 -0.11 16.62
C PRO A 25 -3.01 0.40 15.36
N PHE A 26 -2.05 -0.38 14.85
CA PHE A 26 -1.41 -0.06 13.59
C PHE A 26 -2.42 -0.25 12.46
N LYS A 27 -2.86 0.85 11.85
CA LYS A 27 -3.93 0.83 10.84
C LYS A 27 -3.33 0.71 9.45
N ALA A 28 -3.84 -0.24 8.69
CA ALA A 28 -3.50 -0.46 7.29
C ALA A 28 -4.75 -0.34 6.40
N SER A 29 -4.63 0.41 5.32
CA SER A 29 -5.64 0.51 4.28
C SER A 29 -5.18 -0.25 3.04
N LEU A 30 -5.96 -1.21 2.59
CA LEU A 30 -5.68 -2.00 1.41
C LEU A 30 -6.72 -1.70 0.35
N TRP A 31 -6.26 -1.41 -0.85
CA TRP A 31 -7.10 -1.15 -2.00
C TRP A 31 -6.57 -1.93 -3.18
N HIS A 32 -7.47 -2.51 -3.97
CA HIS A 32 -7.03 -3.16 -5.20
C HIS A 32 -6.30 -2.14 -6.08
N GLY A 33 -6.91 -0.96 -6.29
CA GLY A 33 -6.48 0.02 -7.28
C GLY A 33 -7.46 0.07 -8.45
N ARG A 34 -7.27 1.03 -9.36
CA ARG A 34 -8.06 1.16 -10.59
C ARG A 34 -7.24 1.86 -11.67
N GLY A 35 -7.44 1.48 -12.93
CA GLY A 35 -6.75 2.08 -14.07
C GLY A 35 -6.39 1.04 -15.13
N ALA A 36 -5.47 1.40 -16.02
CA ALA A 36 -4.82 0.52 -16.98
C ALA A 36 -3.31 0.72 -16.85
N ALA A 37 -2.48 0.14 -17.72
CA ALA A 37 -1.04 0.37 -17.74
C ALA A 37 -0.70 1.88 -17.60
N ARG A 38 0.05 2.23 -16.56
CA ARG A 38 0.36 3.61 -16.16
C ARG A 38 1.87 3.77 -15.96
N THR A 39 2.37 4.99 -16.16
CA THR A 39 3.74 5.34 -15.77
C THR A 39 3.88 5.34 -14.24
N LYS A 40 5.12 5.23 -13.75
CA LYS A 40 5.41 5.33 -12.31
C LYS A 40 4.86 6.62 -11.69
N GLY A 41 4.88 7.74 -12.42
CA GLY A 41 4.32 9.02 -11.97
C GLY A 41 2.81 8.95 -11.73
N THR A 42 2.04 8.36 -12.66
CA THR A 42 0.59 8.20 -12.47
C THR A 42 0.26 7.22 -11.35
N ILE A 43 1.07 6.17 -11.16
CA ILE A 43 0.94 5.26 -10.01
C ILE A 43 1.18 5.99 -8.69
N ALA A 44 2.25 6.78 -8.61
CA ALA A 44 2.58 7.59 -7.43
C ALA A 44 1.45 8.56 -7.08
N GLN A 45 0.92 9.30 -8.06
CA GLN A 45 -0.23 10.19 -7.85
C GLN A 45 -1.48 9.44 -7.36
N THR A 46 -1.76 8.28 -7.94
CA THR A 46 -2.92 7.46 -7.55
C THR A 46 -2.78 6.94 -6.12
N LEU A 47 -1.58 6.46 -5.77
CA LEU A 47 -1.22 6.00 -4.43
C LEU A 47 -1.30 7.15 -3.42
N GLN A 48 -0.73 8.30 -3.75
CA GLN A 48 -0.78 9.49 -2.88
C GLN A 48 -2.22 9.93 -2.63
N ARG A 49 -3.06 9.97 -3.67
CA ARG A 49 -4.50 10.26 -3.50
C ARG A 49 -5.17 9.26 -2.57
N PHE A 50 -4.85 7.97 -2.69
CA PHE A 50 -5.37 6.94 -1.78
C PHE A 50 -4.89 7.17 -0.34
N MET A 51 -3.61 7.50 -0.16
CA MET A 51 -3.05 7.83 1.15
C MET A 51 -3.80 9.00 1.78
N GLN A 52 -4.26 10.00 1.03
CA GLN A 52 -4.98 11.16 1.60
C GLN A 52 -6.43 10.89 2.03
N GLN A 53 -6.97 9.69 1.81
CA GLN A 53 -8.40 9.42 2.03
C GLN A 53 -8.74 8.73 3.35
N GLY A 54 -7.79 8.59 4.26
CA GLY A 54 -8.02 7.98 5.57
C GLY A 54 -6.95 8.35 6.59
N ASP A 55 -6.94 7.63 7.71
CA ASP A 55 -6.05 7.87 8.86
C ASP A 55 -5.08 6.70 9.11
N SER A 56 -4.85 5.85 8.11
CA SER A 56 -3.92 4.72 8.22
C SER A 56 -2.45 5.15 8.24
N GLN A 57 -1.62 4.33 8.88
CA GLN A 57 -0.16 4.45 8.81
C GLN A 57 0.39 3.79 7.53
N LEU A 58 -0.22 2.69 7.09
CA LEU A 58 0.18 1.94 5.90
C LEU A 58 -0.92 1.91 4.85
N TYR A 59 -0.58 2.19 3.59
CA TYR A 59 -1.48 2.09 2.44
C TYR A 59 -0.92 1.11 1.43
N LEU A 60 -1.64 0.04 1.11
CA LEU A 60 -1.22 -0.97 0.14
C LEU A 60 -2.14 -0.95 -1.08
N MET A 61 -1.54 -0.85 -2.28
CA MET A 61 -2.25 -0.92 -3.56
C MET A 61 -1.72 -2.08 -4.43
N GLY A 62 -2.60 -2.78 -5.15
CA GLY A 62 -2.25 -4.02 -5.86
C GLY A 62 -2.39 -4.03 -7.40
N HIS A 63 -2.95 -2.99 -8.02
CA HIS A 63 -3.52 -3.08 -9.38
C HIS A 63 -2.52 -3.01 -10.55
N LEU A 64 -1.35 -2.41 -10.37
CA LEU A 64 -0.51 -1.99 -11.51
C LEU A 64 0.82 -2.75 -11.64
N HIS A 65 1.01 -3.83 -10.88
CA HIS A 65 2.13 -4.76 -11.04
C HIS A 65 3.52 -4.10 -11.05
N GLN A 66 3.65 -2.93 -10.43
CA GLN A 66 4.91 -2.20 -10.30
C GLN A 66 5.23 -1.99 -8.83
N ALA A 67 6.50 -2.09 -8.49
CA ALA A 67 6.96 -1.85 -7.14
C ALA A 67 7.23 -0.35 -6.93
N LEU A 68 6.64 0.21 -5.89
CA LEU A 68 6.84 1.59 -5.46
C LEU A 68 6.60 1.70 -3.96
N ILE A 69 7.49 2.39 -3.25
CA ILE A 69 7.25 2.86 -1.88
C ILE A 69 7.22 4.39 -1.92
N LEU A 70 6.23 4.98 -1.29
CA LEU A 70 6.05 6.42 -1.17
C LEU A 70 5.91 6.79 0.32
N PRO A 71 6.99 7.22 0.98
CA PRO A 71 6.92 7.80 2.31
C PRO A 71 6.24 9.17 2.28
N ASP A 72 5.47 9.47 3.31
CA ASP A 72 4.82 10.76 3.52
C ASP A 72 4.63 11.00 5.03
N TRP A 73 4.19 12.20 5.39
CA TRP A 73 3.80 12.55 6.75
C TRP A 73 2.43 13.19 6.75
N LYS A 74 1.64 12.88 7.78
CA LYS A 74 0.36 13.53 8.01
C LYS A 74 0.37 14.26 9.33
N GLU A 75 -0.17 15.46 9.31
CA GLU A 75 -0.48 16.19 10.54
C GLU A 75 -1.56 15.43 11.32
N TYR A 76 -1.28 15.23 12.59
CA TYR A 76 -2.19 14.67 13.57
C TYR A 76 -2.35 15.68 14.70
N ARG A 77 -3.57 16.16 14.89
CA ARG A 77 -3.91 17.02 16.02
C ARG A 77 -4.29 16.13 17.20
N HIS A 78 -3.50 16.17 18.27
CA HIS A 78 -3.76 15.35 19.43
C HIS A 78 -4.96 15.91 20.20
N PRO A 79 -6.07 15.16 20.35
CA PRO A 79 -7.32 15.70 20.92
C PRO A 79 -7.18 16.12 22.38
N VAL A 80 -6.32 15.45 23.14
CA VAL A 80 -6.13 15.70 24.59
C VAL A 80 -4.95 16.63 24.91
N ARG A 81 -3.87 16.61 24.13
CA ARG A 81 -2.61 17.29 24.46
C ARG A 81 -2.50 18.70 23.87
N ASN A 82 -3.46 19.09 23.02
CA ASN A 82 -3.43 20.35 22.26
C ASN A 82 -2.12 20.56 21.49
N THR A 83 -1.53 19.47 20.99
CA THR A 83 -0.30 19.46 20.18
C THR A 83 -0.60 19.03 18.75
N ILE A 84 0.21 19.50 17.80
CA ILE A 84 0.24 19.01 16.43
C ILE A 84 1.49 18.15 16.27
N GLU A 85 1.32 16.94 15.76
CA GLU A 85 2.40 15.98 15.54
C GLU A 85 2.40 15.54 14.07
N LEU A 86 3.57 15.34 13.47
CA LEU A 86 3.69 14.70 12.17
C LEU A 86 3.80 13.20 12.33
N LYS A 87 2.80 12.46 11.85
CA LYS A 87 2.81 10.99 11.84
C LYS A 87 3.31 10.48 10.50
N LYS A 88 4.28 9.57 10.56
CA LYS A 88 4.79 8.84 9.39
C LYS A 88 3.66 8.02 8.77
N VAL A 89 3.54 8.12 7.44
CA VAL A 89 2.64 7.30 6.63
C VAL A 89 3.44 6.75 5.45
N ILE A 90 3.17 5.52 5.04
CA ILE A 90 3.82 4.93 3.86
C ILE A 90 2.76 4.33 2.96
N GLY A 91 2.78 4.73 1.70
CA GLY A 91 2.11 4.02 0.61
C GLY A 91 3.06 3.03 -0.03
N ALA A 92 2.56 1.85 -0.41
CA ALA A 92 3.32 0.90 -1.18
C ALA A 92 2.46 0.18 -2.23
N VAL A 93 3.10 -0.12 -3.35
CA VAL A 93 2.59 -0.99 -4.42
C VAL A 93 3.58 -2.13 -4.56
N GLY A 94 3.08 -3.36 -4.57
CA GLY A 94 3.88 -4.52 -4.95
C GLY A 94 3.84 -4.73 -6.45
N SER A 95 4.95 -5.21 -7.04
CA SER A 95 4.83 -5.91 -8.31
C SER A 95 4.22 -7.28 -8.07
N SER A 96 3.65 -7.87 -9.12
CA SER A 96 3.39 -9.30 -9.09
C SER A 96 3.81 -9.89 -10.43
N PHE A 97 4.32 -11.12 -10.37
CA PHE A 97 4.58 -11.90 -11.55
C PHE A 97 3.23 -12.30 -12.12
N MET A 98 2.97 -11.85 -13.33
CA MET A 98 1.99 -12.49 -14.18
C MET A 98 2.79 -13.50 -14.97
N GLU A 99 2.46 -14.79 -14.82
CA GLU A 99 2.95 -15.82 -15.75
C GLU A 99 2.81 -15.24 -17.15
N THR A 100 3.93 -15.03 -17.85
CA THR A 100 3.89 -14.21 -19.07
C THR A 100 3.48 -15.10 -20.24
N TRP A 101 4.21 -16.20 -20.45
CA TRP A 101 4.01 -17.12 -21.56
C TRP A 101 2.74 -17.95 -21.43
N GLY A 102 1.92 -17.93 -22.48
CA GLY A 102 0.65 -18.64 -22.57
C GLY A 102 -0.51 -17.97 -21.82
N THR A 103 -0.35 -16.74 -21.30
CA THR A 103 -1.40 -16.07 -20.53
C THR A 103 -1.79 -14.71 -21.12
N TYR A 104 -2.78 -14.07 -20.49
CA TYR A 104 -3.15 -12.67 -20.76
C TYR A 104 -1.93 -11.72 -20.73
N GLY A 105 -0.92 -12.01 -19.90
CA GLY A 105 0.29 -11.18 -19.80
C GLY A 105 1.03 -11.03 -21.12
N GLU A 106 1.24 -12.13 -21.84
CA GLU A 106 1.86 -12.15 -23.17
C GLU A 106 0.97 -11.46 -24.21
N VAL A 107 -0.33 -11.75 -24.24
CA VAL A 107 -1.27 -11.13 -25.21
C VAL A 107 -1.35 -9.61 -25.02
N ALA A 108 -1.29 -9.14 -23.77
CA ALA A 108 -1.32 -7.72 -23.43
C ALA A 108 0.05 -7.01 -23.58
N GLY A 109 1.10 -7.72 -24.00
CA GLY A 109 2.44 -7.17 -24.23
C GLY A 109 3.18 -6.76 -22.96
N TYR A 110 2.84 -7.36 -21.82
CA TYR A 110 3.55 -7.11 -20.56
C TYR A 110 4.86 -7.88 -20.50
N SER A 111 5.91 -7.25 -19.99
CA SER A 111 7.19 -7.90 -19.75
C SER A 111 7.16 -8.70 -18.44
N ALA A 112 7.74 -9.90 -18.47
CA ALA A 112 8.07 -10.65 -17.26
C ALA A 112 9.01 -9.80 -16.37
N GLY A 113 8.84 -9.88 -15.06
CA GLY A 113 9.70 -9.16 -14.11
C GLY A 113 9.60 -9.71 -12.71
N ASP A 114 10.61 -9.44 -11.89
CA ASP A 114 10.68 -9.98 -10.53
C ASP A 114 9.48 -9.56 -9.67
N VAL A 115 9.10 -10.47 -8.78
CA VAL A 115 8.13 -10.21 -7.73
C VAL A 115 8.82 -9.41 -6.63
N MET A 116 8.39 -8.15 -6.47
CA MET A 116 8.83 -7.24 -5.44
C MET A 116 7.62 -6.86 -4.60
N MET A 117 7.62 -7.29 -3.35
CA MET A 117 6.50 -7.19 -2.43
C MET A 117 6.84 -6.22 -1.32
N ALA A 118 5.88 -5.36 -0.98
CA ALA A 118 6.00 -4.53 0.20
C ALA A 118 5.93 -5.42 1.45
N ARG A 119 7.01 -5.45 2.22
CA ARG A 119 7.11 -6.09 3.53
C ARG A 119 7.11 -5.01 4.59
N THR A 120 6.15 -5.08 5.50
CA THR A 120 6.09 -4.22 6.69
C THR A 120 6.51 -5.01 7.91
N VAL A 121 7.40 -4.44 8.73
CA VAL A 121 7.80 -5.01 10.01
C VAL A 121 7.36 -4.06 11.12
N LEU A 122 6.66 -4.61 12.11
CA LEU A 122 6.30 -3.90 13.33
C LEU A 122 7.22 -4.36 14.46
N GLU A 123 7.89 -3.42 15.11
CA GLU A 123 8.54 -3.67 16.39
C GLU A 123 7.52 -3.52 17.53
N ARG A 124 7.83 -4.06 18.72
CA ARG A 124 6.93 -3.94 19.88
C ARG A 124 6.79 -2.50 20.41
N ASN A 125 7.77 -1.64 20.16
CA ASN A 125 7.94 -0.29 20.72
C ASN A 125 7.35 0.84 19.85
N GLU A 126 6.23 0.58 19.16
CA GLU A 126 5.59 1.49 18.18
C GLU A 126 6.42 1.78 16.90
N LYS A 127 7.68 1.34 16.80
CA LYS A 127 8.47 1.49 15.57
C LYS A 127 8.01 0.50 14.50
N TRP A 128 8.20 0.90 13.25
CA TRP A 128 7.87 0.09 12.10
C TRP A 128 8.63 0.55 10.85
N GLU A 129 8.81 -0.35 9.90
CA GLU A 129 9.47 -0.11 8.63
C GLU A 129 8.74 -0.79 7.46
N VAL A 130 9.00 -0.31 6.24
CA VAL A 130 8.53 -0.92 5.00
C VAL A 130 9.71 -1.06 4.05
N THR A 131 9.86 -2.26 3.48
CA THR A 131 10.89 -2.60 2.48
C THR A 131 10.25 -3.26 1.28
N LEU A 132 10.84 -3.12 0.08
CA LEU A 132 10.53 -4.00 -1.05
C LEU A 132 11.43 -5.23 -0.97
N ARG A 133 10.86 -6.42 -1.17
CA ARG A 133 11.57 -7.70 -1.23
C ARG A 133 11.15 -8.52 -2.43
#